data_AF-A0A7Y9BQB5-F1
#
_entry.id   AF-A0A7Y9BQB5-F1
#
_cell.length_a   1.000
_cell.length_b   1.000
_cell.length_c   1.000
_cell.angle_alpha   90.00
_cell.angle_beta   90.00
_cell.angle_gamma   90.00
#
_symmetry.space_group_name_H-M   'P 1'
#
loop_
_entity.id
_entity.type
_entity.pdbx_description
1 polymer ?
#
loop_
_entity_poly.entity_id
_entity_poly.type
_entity_poly.pdbx_seq_one_letter_code
_entity_poly.pdbx_strand_id
1 'polypeptide(L)'
;GQDGQGGYGVGAHGTSVYLHLGSGLGAGLRLDGEVYRGARSAAGEFGHQVLSLDGPPCRCGGRGCAEVLCLAAVARGDLPEAARILGEGAANVVALLDADRVWLGGRVVHSAPEVFTAGVRRVLQARSLGGTAPEVGVAAGGVAEGAAELALAPFFGRRG
;
A
#
# COMPACT_ATOMS: atom_id res chain seq x y z
N GLY A 1 -2.45 7.64 -26.09
CA GLY A 1 -3.43 7.61 -25.00
C GLY A 1 -3.67 6.16 -24.68
N GLN A 2 -3.18 5.70 -23.53
CA GLN A 2 -3.44 4.37 -23.01
C GLN A 2 -3.71 4.56 -21.52
N ASP A 3 -4.96 4.33 -21.19
CA ASP A 3 -5.54 4.67 -19.90
C ASP A 3 -5.20 3.49 -18.97
N GLY A 4 -4.33 3.75 -17.99
CA GLY A 4 -3.73 2.75 -17.09
C GLY A 4 -4.68 2.16 -16.05
N GLN A 5 -5.88 1.75 -16.46
CA GLN A 5 -6.88 1.09 -15.65
C GLN A 5 -6.70 -0.44 -15.79
N GLY A 6 -5.83 -1.02 -14.97
CA GLY A 6 -5.69 -2.47 -14.83
C GLY A 6 -6.48 -2.97 -13.63
N GLY A 7 -7.22 -4.06 -13.78
CA GLY A 7 -7.88 -4.74 -12.67
C GLY A 7 -6.90 -5.61 -11.88
N TYR A 8 -7.11 -5.73 -10.58
CA TYR A 8 -6.47 -6.74 -9.72
C TYR A 8 -7.05 -8.13 -10.05
N GLY A 9 -6.82 -8.59 -11.28
CA GLY A 9 -7.54 -9.75 -11.84
C GLY A 9 -7.18 -11.07 -11.17
N VAL A 10 -8.21 -11.86 -10.86
CA VAL A 10 -8.11 -13.27 -10.49
C VAL A 10 -7.55 -14.05 -11.69
N GLY A 11 -6.46 -14.80 -11.51
CA GLY A 11 -5.91 -15.71 -12.53
C GLY A 11 -4.58 -15.29 -13.18
N ALA A 12 -4.05 -14.10 -12.90
CA ALA A 12 -2.65 -13.80 -13.25
C ALA A 12 -1.72 -14.46 -12.23
N HIS A 13 -0.78 -15.30 -12.70
CA HIS A 13 0.36 -15.76 -11.90
C HIS A 13 1.24 -14.54 -11.51
N GLY A 14 1.78 -14.55 -10.29
CA GLY A 14 2.62 -13.47 -9.77
C GLY A 14 2.28 -13.07 -8.33
N THR A 15 3.09 -12.15 -7.79
CA THR A 15 2.99 -11.62 -6.44
C THR A 15 2.60 -10.15 -6.52
N SER A 16 1.39 -9.82 -6.06
CA SER A 16 0.91 -8.44 -6.07
C SER A 16 0.54 -7.93 -4.69
N VAL A 17 0.82 -6.64 -4.46
CA VAL A 17 0.51 -5.94 -3.22
C VAL A 17 -0.52 -4.87 -3.52
N TYR A 18 -1.65 -4.89 -2.83
CA TYR A 18 -2.61 -3.79 -2.82
C TYR A 18 -2.35 -2.90 -1.60
N LEU A 19 -2.22 -1.59 -1.78
CA LEU A 19 -2.00 -0.62 -0.72
C LEU A 19 -3.18 0.34 -0.65
N HIS A 20 -3.86 0.37 0.49
CA HIS A 20 -5.02 1.21 0.73
C HIS A 20 -4.67 2.41 1.62
N LEU A 21 -4.81 3.63 1.11
CA LEU A 21 -4.67 4.86 1.89
C LEU A 21 -6.00 5.63 1.99
N GLY A 22 -6.51 5.71 3.21
CA GLY A 22 -7.73 6.41 3.57
C GLY A 22 -7.59 7.13 4.92
N SER A 23 -8.48 6.84 5.86
CA SER A 23 -8.31 7.26 7.27
C SER A 23 -7.23 6.45 8.01
N GLY A 24 -6.71 5.42 7.36
CA GLY A 24 -5.62 4.57 7.81
C GLY A 24 -4.86 4.04 6.60
N LEU A 25 -3.86 3.21 6.87
CA LEU A 25 -3.01 2.60 5.86
C LEU A 25 -2.96 1.09 6.08
N GLY A 26 -3.34 0.32 5.06
CA GLY A 26 -3.34 -1.14 5.11
C GLY A 26 -2.90 -1.75 3.78
N ALA A 27 -2.66 -3.06 3.78
CA ALA A 27 -2.32 -3.78 2.56
C ALA A 27 -3.06 -5.10 2.41
N GLY A 28 -3.26 -5.50 1.16
CA GLY A 28 -3.61 -6.86 0.75
C GLY A 28 -2.44 -7.49 0.01
N LEU A 29 -2.23 -8.79 0.23
CA LEU A 29 -1.19 -9.56 -0.42
C LEU A 29 -1.84 -10.65 -1.25
N ARG A 30 -1.39 -10.80 -2.50
CA ARG A 30 -1.70 -11.94 -3.35
C ARG A 30 -0.38 -12.58 -3.75
N LEU A 31 -0.18 -13.83 -3.31
CA LEU A 31 1.04 -14.60 -3.54
C LEU A 31 0.68 -15.75 -4.45
N ASP A 32 1.45 -15.96 -5.52
CA ASP A 32 1.18 -16.98 -6.55
C ASP A 32 -0.25 -16.94 -7.09
N GLY A 33 -0.82 -15.73 -7.16
CA GLY A 33 -2.17 -15.52 -7.61
C GLY A 33 -3.29 -15.78 -6.60
N GLU A 34 -2.98 -16.08 -5.34
CA GLU A 34 -3.95 -16.34 -4.27
C GLU A 34 -3.87 -15.31 -3.15
N VAL A 35 -5.03 -14.93 -2.58
CA VAL A 35 -5.07 -13.96 -1.48
C VAL A 35 -4.45 -14.56 -0.22
N TYR A 36 -3.42 -13.89 0.30
CA TYR A 36 -2.72 -14.30 1.50
C TYR A 36 -3.27 -13.58 2.74
N ARG A 37 -3.84 -14.36 3.66
CA ARG A 37 -4.42 -13.85 4.94
C ARG A 37 -3.49 -14.03 6.15
N GLY A 38 -2.47 -14.87 6.02
CA GLY A 38 -1.60 -15.30 7.11
C GLY A 38 -2.32 -16.14 8.17
N ALA A 39 -1.54 -16.85 9.01
CA ALA A 39 -2.07 -17.80 9.99
C ALA A 39 -2.91 -17.17 11.12
N ARG A 40 -2.78 -15.85 11.32
CA ARG A 40 -3.47 -15.11 12.40
C ARG A 40 -4.44 -14.05 11.88
N SER A 41 -4.73 -14.02 10.58
CA SER A 41 -5.51 -12.96 9.93
C SER A 41 -4.95 -11.54 10.16
N ALA A 42 -3.66 -11.45 10.46
CA ALA A 42 -2.91 -10.21 10.68
C ALA A 42 -1.87 -9.96 9.58
N ALA A 43 -1.94 -10.71 8.48
CA ALA A 43 -1.18 -10.34 7.29
C ALA A 43 -1.73 -9.01 6.76
N GLY A 44 -0.84 -8.11 6.33
CA GLY A 44 -1.27 -6.82 5.79
C GLY A 44 -1.37 -5.66 6.79
N GLU A 45 -0.82 -5.81 8.01
CA GLU A 45 -0.54 -4.71 8.96
C GLU A 45 0.59 -3.77 8.46
N PHE A 46 0.62 -3.54 7.14
CA PHE A 46 1.58 -2.73 6.41
C PHE A 46 1.71 -1.31 6.95
N GLY A 47 0.61 -0.73 7.42
CA GLY A 47 0.60 0.61 8.03
C GLY A 47 1.49 0.71 9.27
N HIS A 48 1.79 -0.41 9.93
CA HIS A 48 2.57 -0.45 11.17
C HIS A 48 4.05 -0.77 10.98
N GLN A 49 4.52 -0.93 9.74
CA GLN A 49 5.96 -0.98 9.47
C GLN A 49 6.64 0.31 9.95
N VAL A 50 7.80 0.19 10.60
CA VAL A 50 8.56 1.34 11.11
C VAL A 50 9.45 1.89 10.00
N LEU A 51 9.22 3.15 9.60
CA LEU A 51 10.03 3.87 8.63
C LEU A 51 10.91 4.96 9.27
N SER A 52 10.63 5.34 10.51
CA SER A 52 11.41 6.31 11.28
C SER A 52 11.49 5.88 12.75
N LEU A 53 12.66 5.47 13.21
CA LEU A 53 12.85 5.00 14.60
C LEU A 53 12.53 6.10 15.63
N ASP A 54 12.81 7.36 15.28
CA ASP A 54 12.52 8.53 16.12
C ASP A 54 11.18 9.20 15.81
N GLY A 55 10.36 8.58 14.95
CA GLY A 55 9.10 9.14 14.48
C GLY A 55 8.02 9.30 15.56
N PRO A 56 6.84 9.81 15.19
CA PRO A 56 5.72 10.01 16.13
C PRO A 56 5.19 8.68 16.69
N PRO A 57 4.55 8.69 17.87
CA PRO A 57 3.92 7.49 18.44
C PRO A 57 2.83 6.93 17.52
N CYS A 58 2.70 5.61 17.51
CA CYS A 58 1.66 4.89 16.79
C CYS A 58 0.76 4.11 17.76
N ARG A 59 -0.52 3.98 17.44
CA ARG A 59 -1.50 3.21 18.24
C ARG A 59 -1.13 1.74 18.44
N CYS A 60 -0.26 1.17 17.60
CA CYS A 60 0.22 -0.21 17.74
C CYS A 60 1.23 -0.38 18.89
N GLY A 61 1.62 0.70 19.57
CA GLY A 61 2.65 0.72 20.62
C GLY A 61 4.05 1.07 20.12
N GLY A 62 4.26 1.11 18.80
CA GLY A 62 5.52 1.52 18.17
C GLY A 62 5.63 3.01 17.88
N ARG A 63 6.64 3.39 17.08
CA ARG A 63 6.89 4.77 16.62
C ARG A 63 7.30 4.82 15.15
N GLY A 64 6.97 5.95 14.51
CA GLY A 64 7.29 6.24 13.11
C GLY A 64 6.81 5.19 12.14
N CYS A 65 5.63 4.63 12.40
CA CYS A 65 4.98 3.73 11.49
C CYS A 65 4.58 4.44 10.18
N ALA A 66 4.57 3.71 9.06
CA ALA A 66 4.18 4.26 7.76
C ALA A 66 2.83 4.99 7.79
N GLU A 67 1.83 4.43 8.49
CA GLU A 67 0.50 5.01 8.59
C GLU A 67 0.54 6.41 9.24
N VAL A 68 1.18 6.54 10.39
CA VAL A 68 1.21 7.83 11.11
C VAL A 68 1.99 8.89 10.32
N LEU A 69 3.06 8.48 9.64
CA LEU A 69 3.85 9.38 8.78
C LEU A 69 3.04 9.81 7.54
N CYS A 70 2.41 8.88 6.83
CA CYS A 70 1.56 9.18 5.67
C CYS A 70 0.39 10.09 6.07
N LEU A 71 -0.35 9.76 7.12
CA LEU A 71 -1.49 10.56 7.55
C LEU A 71 -1.07 11.96 8.00
N ALA A 72 0.10 12.10 8.64
CA ALA A 72 0.63 13.41 9.00
C ALA A 72 0.97 14.25 7.76
N ALA A 73 1.54 13.65 6.71
CA ALA A 73 1.80 14.34 5.44
C ALA A 73 0.49 14.77 4.75
N VAL A 74 -0.50 13.88 4.68
CA VAL A 74 -1.83 14.15 4.14
C VAL A 74 -2.52 15.29 4.90
N ALA A 75 -2.47 15.28 6.24
CA ALA A 75 -3.06 16.31 7.08
C ALA A 75 -2.45 17.71 6.84
N ARG A 76 -1.19 17.79 6.41
CA ARG A 76 -0.52 19.05 6.02
C ARG A 76 -0.73 19.42 4.56
N GLY A 77 -1.44 18.61 3.77
CA GLY A 77 -1.62 18.80 2.33
C GLY A 77 -0.42 18.39 1.47
N ASP A 78 0.57 17.70 2.05
CA ASP A 78 1.79 17.29 1.37
C ASP A 78 1.61 15.89 0.76
N LEU A 79 0.85 15.81 -0.32
CA LEU A 79 0.60 14.57 -1.06
C LEU A 79 1.88 13.97 -1.70
N PRO A 80 2.83 14.76 -2.23
CA PRO A 80 4.12 14.22 -2.69
C PRO A 80 4.89 13.49 -1.58
N GLU A 81 4.94 14.06 -0.37
CA GLU A 81 5.59 13.38 0.77
C GLU A 81 4.81 12.13 1.19
N ALA A 82 3.47 12.19 1.23
CA ALA A 82 2.65 11.01 1.49
C ALA A 82 2.91 9.89 0.49
N ALA A 83 3.04 10.22 -0.80
CA ALA A 83 3.36 9.27 -1.87
C ALA A 83 4.78 8.69 -1.73
N ARG A 84 5.76 9.52 -1.31
CA ARG A 84 7.12 9.05 -1.02
C ARG A 84 7.14 8.06 0.14
N ILE A 85 6.49 8.39 1.25
CA ILE A 85 6.40 7.51 2.44
C ILE A 85 5.69 6.20 2.08
N LEU A 86 4.59 6.26 1.32
CA LEU A 86 3.91 5.08 0.82
C LEU A 86 4.83 4.21 -0.04
N GLY A 87 5.65 4.85 -0.89
CA GLY A 87 6.66 4.19 -1.72
C GLY A 87 7.77 3.53 -0.92
N GLU A 88 8.26 4.15 0.16
CA GLU A 88 9.26 3.53 1.05
C GLU A 88 8.70 2.27 1.70
N GLY A 89 7.44 2.34 2.12
CA GLY A 89 6.77 1.17 2.65
C GLY A 89 6.58 0.07 1.61
N ALA A 90 6.17 0.43 0.41
CA ALA A 90 6.01 -0.49 -0.71
C ALA A 90 7.33 -1.19 -1.06
N ALA A 91 8.45 -0.46 -1.07
CA ALA A 91 9.78 -0.99 -1.38
C ALA A 91 10.19 -2.11 -0.41
N ASN A 92 9.89 -1.98 0.88
CA ASN A 92 10.18 -3.02 1.86
C ASN A 92 9.42 -4.32 1.55
N VAL A 93 8.14 -4.22 1.18
CA VAL A 93 7.33 -5.40 0.85
C VAL A 93 7.76 -6.02 -0.47
N VAL A 94 8.02 -5.18 -1.48
CA VAL A 94 8.52 -5.63 -2.79
C VAL A 94 9.84 -6.38 -2.62
N ALA A 95 10.79 -5.84 -1.87
CA ALA A 95 12.08 -6.49 -1.64
C ALA A 95 11.95 -7.79 -0.84
N LEU A 96 10.98 -7.90 0.06
CA LEU A 96 10.77 -9.09 0.88
C LEU A 96 10.05 -10.22 0.14
N LEU A 97 9.07 -9.88 -0.69
CA LEU A 97 8.17 -10.85 -1.32
C LEU A 97 8.42 -11.05 -2.82
N ASP A 98 9.38 -10.31 -3.40
CA ASP A 98 9.62 -10.25 -4.83
C ASP A 98 8.34 -9.92 -5.62
N ALA A 99 7.60 -8.91 -5.12
CA ALA A 99 6.33 -8.53 -5.72
C ALA A 99 6.54 -7.87 -7.09
N ASP A 100 5.92 -8.40 -8.15
CA ASP A 100 6.01 -7.87 -9.50
C ASP A 100 5.03 -6.72 -9.75
N ARG A 101 4.02 -6.53 -8.87
CA ARG A 101 3.00 -5.47 -9.01
C ARG A 101 2.60 -4.84 -7.69
N VAL A 102 2.39 -3.52 -7.73
CA VAL A 102 1.86 -2.71 -6.64
C VAL A 102 0.62 -1.95 -7.12
N TRP A 103 -0.51 -2.21 -6.49
CA TRP A 103 -1.78 -1.55 -6.75
C TRP A 103 -2.10 -0.57 -5.63
N LEU A 104 -2.41 0.66 -5.99
CA LEU A 104 -2.74 1.72 -5.05
C LEU A 104 -4.25 1.95 -5.04
N GLY A 105 -4.83 2.19 -3.88
CA GLY A 105 -6.25 2.52 -3.75
C GLY A 105 -6.57 3.30 -2.49
N GLY A 106 -7.86 3.60 -2.34
CA GLY A 106 -8.37 4.39 -1.22
C GLY A 106 -8.50 5.87 -1.56
N ARG A 107 -9.35 6.56 -0.78
CA ARG A 107 -9.82 7.92 -1.12
C ARG A 107 -8.69 8.93 -1.31
N VAL A 108 -7.60 8.81 -0.55
CA VAL A 108 -6.48 9.74 -0.65
C VAL A 108 -5.72 9.52 -1.96
N VAL A 109 -5.46 8.27 -2.34
CA VAL A 109 -4.85 7.94 -3.65
C VAL A 109 -5.73 8.44 -4.78
N HIS A 110 -7.04 8.16 -4.73
CA HIS A 110 -7.98 8.60 -5.77
C HIS A 110 -8.15 10.11 -5.88
N SER A 111 -7.82 10.88 -4.84
CA SER A 111 -7.81 12.35 -4.93
C SER A 111 -6.62 12.93 -5.72
N ALA A 112 -5.55 12.15 -5.91
CA ALA A 112 -4.35 12.57 -6.66
C ALA A 112 -3.59 11.36 -7.25
N PRO A 113 -4.23 10.56 -8.14
CA PRO A 113 -3.70 9.26 -8.55
C PRO A 113 -2.34 9.35 -9.25
N GLU A 114 -2.09 10.41 -10.01
CA GLU A 114 -0.83 10.66 -10.71
C GLU A 114 0.31 10.96 -9.72
N VAL A 115 0.03 11.71 -8.65
CA VAL A 115 1.02 12.02 -7.60
C VAL A 115 1.46 10.75 -6.90
N PHE A 116 0.50 9.91 -6.51
CA PHE A 116 0.77 8.67 -5.81
C PHE A 116 1.48 7.64 -6.69
N THR A 117 0.99 7.41 -7.92
CA THR A 117 1.64 6.48 -8.84
C THR A 117 3.06 6.93 -9.20
N ALA A 118 3.29 8.21 -9.50
CA ALA A 118 4.61 8.73 -9.80
C ALA A 118 5.56 8.67 -8.59
N GLY A 119 5.08 9.04 -7.40
CA GLY A 119 5.87 9.02 -6.17
C GLY A 119 6.30 7.62 -5.76
N VAL A 120 5.35 6.67 -5.73
CA VAL A 120 5.64 5.26 -5.40
C VAL A 120 6.59 4.65 -6.44
N ARG A 121 6.33 4.86 -7.74
CA ARG A 121 7.20 4.34 -8.81
C ARG A 121 8.62 4.86 -8.69
N ARG A 122 8.81 6.14 -8.37
CA ARG A 122 10.14 6.73 -8.18
C ARG A 122 10.92 6.04 -7.05
N VAL A 123 10.27 5.78 -5.92
CA VAL A 123 10.92 5.10 -4.79
C VAL A 123 11.28 3.66 -5.16
N LEU A 124 10.34 2.93 -5.78
CA LEU A 124 10.58 1.54 -6.19
C LEU A 124 11.74 1.44 -7.19
N GLN A 125 11.76 2.30 -8.20
CA GLN A 125 12.88 2.38 -9.16
C GLN A 125 14.23 2.65 -8.49
N ALA A 126 14.28 3.56 -7.51
CA ALA A 126 15.50 3.85 -6.77
C ALA A 126 15.95 2.68 -5.87
N ARG A 127 15.04 1.78 -5.50
CA ARG A 127 15.26 0.65 -4.60
C ARG A 127 15.45 -0.69 -5.31
N SER A 128 15.30 -0.76 -6.63
CA SER A 128 15.38 -2.02 -7.40
C SER A 128 16.77 -2.67 -7.49
N LEU A 129 17.84 -2.07 -6.93
CA LEU A 129 19.22 -2.62 -6.93
C LEU A 129 19.71 -3.16 -8.30
N GLY A 130 19.25 -2.57 -9.41
CA GLY A 130 19.58 -3.00 -10.78
C GLY A 130 18.63 -4.03 -11.40
N GLY A 131 17.65 -4.52 -10.65
CA GLY A 131 16.53 -5.32 -11.15
C GLY A 131 15.41 -4.47 -11.78
N THR A 132 14.42 -5.16 -12.34
CA THR A 132 13.22 -4.51 -12.90
C THR A 132 12.30 -4.03 -11.78
N ALA A 133 11.93 -2.75 -11.81
CA ALA A 133 10.94 -2.23 -10.88
C ALA A 133 9.56 -2.84 -11.15
N PRO A 134 8.75 -3.14 -10.12
CA PRO A 134 7.42 -3.66 -10.30
C PRO A 134 6.50 -2.68 -11.02
N GLU A 135 5.46 -3.22 -11.64
CA GLU A 135 4.36 -2.43 -12.18
C GLU A 135 3.66 -1.67 -11.04
N VAL A 136 3.30 -0.41 -11.27
CA VAL A 136 2.53 0.39 -10.31
C VAL A 136 1.30 0.95 -11.00
N GLY A 137 0.12 0.64 -10.46
CA GLY A 137 -1.17 1.09 -10.97
C GLY A 137 -2.13 1.52 -9.86
N VAL A 138 -3.27 2.08 -10.26
CA VAL A 138 -4.38 2.42 -9.33
C VAL A 138 -5.51 1.43 -9.57
N ALA A 139 -5.99 0.79 -8.50
CA ALA A 139 -7.09 -0.16 -8.60
C ALA A 139 -8.40 0.56 -8.96
N ALA A 140 -9.18 -0.01 -9.89
CA ALA A 140 -10.40 0.59 -10.43
C ALA A 140 -11.59 0.60 -9.45
N GLY A 141 -11.53 -0.15 -8.35
CA GLY A 141 -12.63 -0.34 -7.40
C GLY A 141 -12.55 0.52 -6.15
N GLY A 142 -13.70 1.04 -5.71
CA GLY A 142 -13.87 1.64 -4.38
C GLY A 142 -13.64 0.62 -3.26
N VAL A 143 -13.67 1.08 -2.00
CA VAL A 143 -13.41 0.29 -0.77
C VAL A 143 -14.03 -1.11 -0.81
N ALA A 144 -15.21 -1.29 -1.41
CA ALA A 144 -15.92 -2.56 -1.49
C ALA A 144 -15.27 -3.64 -2.36
N GLU A 145 -14.52 -3.28 -3.42
CA GLU A 145 -13.89 -4.26 -4.31
C GLU A 145 -12.51 -4.66 -3.77
N GLY A 146 -11.73 -3.68 -3.30
CA GLY A 146 -10.53 -3.95 -2.50
C GLY A 146 -10.86 -4.68 -1.19
N ALA A 147 -12.01 -4.41 -0.55
CA ALA A 147 -12.51 -5.14 0.62
C ALA A 147 -13.14 -6.50 0.28
N ALA A 148 -13.65 -6.70 -0.94
CA ALA A 148 -14.12 -7.99 -1.44
C ALA A 148 -12.93 -8.90 -1.78
N GLU A 149 -11.85 -8.33 -2.33
CA GLU A 149 -10.56 -9.00 -2.52
C GLU A 149 -9.82 -9.23 -1.19
N LEU A 150 -9.94 -8.28 -0.24
CA LEU A 150 -9.45 -8.40 1.14
C LEU A 150 -10.40 -9.13 2.08
N ALA A 151 -11.56 -9.64 1.62
CA ALA A 151 -12.67 -10.01 2.51
C ALA A 151 -12.21 -10.87 3.67
N LEU A 152 -12.00 -10.23 4.83
CA LEU A 152 -12.69 -10.43 6.10
C LEU A 152 -12.09 -9.44 7.12
N ALA A 153 -12.72 -8.27 7.24
CA ALA A 153 -12.50 -7.33 8.33
C ALA A 153 -13.01 -7.89 9.67
N PRO A 154 -12.18 -7.79 10.71
CA PRO A 154 -12.68 -7.12 11.91
C PRO A 154 -11.84 -5.92 12.37
N PHE A 155 -10.77 -5.53 11.67
CA PHE A 155 -9.76 -4.61 12.21
C PHE A 155 -9.86 -3.13 11.79
N PHE A 156 -10.64 -2.78 10.76
CA PHE A 156 -10.83 -1.37 10.41
C PHE A 156 -12.01 -0.76 11.19
N GLY A 157 -11.71 -0.36 12.43
CA GLY A 157 -12.55 0.55 13.22
C GLY A 157 -13.62 -0.12 14.08
N ARG A 158 -13.21 -0.72 15.20
CA ARG A 158 -14.05 -0.65 16.41
C ARG A 158 -13.53 0.49 17.29
N ARG A 159 -14.33 1.55 17.39
CA ARG A 159 -14.33 2.41 18.59
C ARG A 159 -14.78 1.52 19.74
N GLY A 160 -13.89 1.29 20.69
CA GLY A 160 -14.18 0.86 22.06
C GLY A 160 -13.62 1.94 22.97
#